data_AF-A0A8T7LDZ3-F1
#
_entry.id   AF-A0A8T7LDZ3-F1
#
_cell.length_a   1.000
_cell.length_b   1.000
_cell.length_c   1.000
_cell.angle_alpha   90.00
_cell.angle_beta   90.00
_cell.angle_gamma   90.00
#
_symmetry.space_group_name_H-M   'P 1'
#
loop_
_entity.id
_entity.type
_entity.pdbx_description
1 polymer ?
#
loop_
_entity_poly.entity_id
_entity_poly.type
_entity_poly.pdbx_seq_one_letter_code
_entity_poly.pdbx_strand_id
1 'polypeptide(L)'
;MPGIRLRPPTPLLVAIVILLIVAAVFYPIISAIMPKEDLDRAILLLAVPFLAVFIAILLTFISFIFVLASALNNKVHPNRYRTIELSIIGGIVLGLVGMFQPFAIELYQLGFLLLLFSTLAFIVWSHVTPGQYRRETSKNG
;
A
#
# COMPACT_ATOMS: atom_id res chain seq x y z
N MET A 1 9.44 -30.54 -4.51
CA MET A 1 9.47 -29.06 -4.61
C MET A 1 8.86 -28.49 -3.33
N PRO A 2 9.64 -27.83 -2.44
CA PRO A 2 9.07 -27.31 -1.20
C PRO A 2 8.13 -26.14 -1.56
N GLY A 3 6.82 -26.35 -1.38
CA GLY A 3 5.82 -25.32 -1.60
C GLY A 3 6.13 -24.12 -0.70
N ILE A 4 6.28 -22.94 -1.31
CA ILE A 4 6.43 -21.67 -0.59
C ILE A 4 5.19 -21.51 0.28
N ARG A 5 5.33 -21.76 1.59
CA ARG A 5 4.28 -21.48 2.55
C ARG A 5 4.21 -19.97 2.72
N LEU A 6 3.29 -19.33 2.00
CA LEU A 6 2.90 -17.94 2.26
C LEU A 6 2.43 -17.88 3.71
N ARG A 7 3.28 -17.38 4.60
CA ARG A 7 2.87 -17.03 5.96
C ARG A 7 2.43 -15.57 5.89
N PRO A 8 1.12 -15.27 5.83
CA PRO A 8 0.70 -13.90 5.95
C PRO A 8 1.26 -13.32 7.26
N PRO A 9 1.50 -12.01 7.34
CA PRO A 9 1.99 -11.40 8.56
C PRO A 9 0.85 -11.36 9.59
N THR A 10 0.57 -12.51 10.19
CA THR A 10 -0.46 -12.72 11.22
C THR A 10 -0.40 -11.69 12.35
N PRO A 11 0.76 -11.24 12.87
CA PRO A 11 0.77 -10.16 13.87
C PRO A 11 0.21 -8.84 13.35
N LEU A 12 0.43 -8.51 12.06
CA LEU A 12 -0.10 -7.28 11.46
C LEU A 12 -1.61 -7.36 11.29
N LEU A 13 -2.14 -8.51 10.85
CA LEU A 13 -3.58 -8.72 10.73
C LEU A 13 -4.28 -8.61 12.09
N VAL A 14 -3.68 -9.19 13.13
CA VAL A 14 -4.20 -9.06 14.50
C VAL A 14 -4.17 -7.59 14.96
N ALA A 15 -3.08 -6.86 14.71
CA ALA A 15 -2.99 -5.44 15.05
C ALA A 15 -4.05 -4.59 14.32
N ILE A 16 -4.32 -4.86 13.03
CA ILE A 16 -5.38 -4.20 12.27
C ILE A 16 -6.74 -4.42 12.94
N VAL A 17 -7.07 -5.68 13.26
CA VAL A 17 -8.35 -6.02 13.89
C VAL A 17 -8.49 -5.33 15.25
N ILE A 18 -7.44 -5.34 16.07
CA ILE A 18 -7.44 -4.67 17.38
C ILE A 18 -7.67 -3.15 17.21
N LEU A 19 -6.96 -2.50 16.29
CA LEU A 19 -7.12 -1.05 16.05
C LEU A 19 -8.54 -0.70 15.59
N LEU A 20 -9.14 -1.52 14.74
CA LEU A 20 -10.53 -1.32 14.29
C LEU A 20 -11.53 -1.50 15.42
N ILE A 21 -11.32 -2.49 16.30
CA ILE A 21 -12.15 -2.69 17.49
C ILE A 21 -12.00 -1.48 18.43
N VAL A 22 -10.78 -1.04 18.70
CA VAL A 22 -10.52 0.14 19.54
C VAL A 22 -11.24 1.36 18.98
N ALA A 23 -11.11 1.63 17.67
CA ALA A 23 -11.77 2.75 17.04
C ALA A 23 -13.31 2.66 17.12
N ALA A 24 -13.89 1.47 16.91
CA ALA A 24 -15.33 1.25 16.93
C ALA A 24 -15.93 1.42 18.34
N VAL A 25 -15.22 0.97 19.37
CA VAL A 25 -15.70 1.03 20.76
C VAL A 25 -15.32 2.35 21.44
N PHE A 26 -14.42 3.16 20.86
CA PHE A 26 -13.99 4.44 21.43
C PHE A 26 -15.14 5.42 21.66
N TYR A 27 -15.96 5.67 20.62
CA TYR A 27 -17.07 6.61 20.71
C TYR A 27 -18.14 6.24 21.75
N PRO A 28 -18.64 4.99 21.83
CA PRO A 28 -19.61 4.62 22.85
C PRO A 28 -19.06 4.68 24.28
N ILE A 29 -17.76 4.40 24.49
CA ILE A 29 -17.14 4.53 25.83
C ILE A 29 -17.08 5.99 26.26
N ILE A 30 -16.55 6.88 25.41
CA ILE A 30 -16.36 8.29 25.78
C ILE A 30 -17.70 8.99 26.01
N SER A 31 -18.69 8.73 25.16
CA SER A 31 -20.05 9.31 25.31
C SER A 31 -20.80 8.82 26.55
N ALA A 32 -20.40 7.69 27.15
CA ALA A 32 -20.95 7.21 28.42
C ALA A 32 -20.33 7.89 29.65
N ILE A 33 -19.11 8.44 29.52
CA ILE A 33 -18.33 9.00 30.63
C ILE A 33 -18.37 10.53 30.62
N MET A 34 -18.39 11.16 29.45
CA MET A 34 -18.37 12.62 29.28
C MET A 34 -19.74 13.18 28.88
N PRO A 35 -20.18 14.31 29.47
CA PRO A 35 -21.29 15.10 28.95
C PRO A 35 -21.04 15.54 27.51
N LYS A 36 -22.11 15.63 26.70
CA LYS A 36 -22.01 15.96 25.27
C LYS A 36 -21.37 17.33 25.01
N GLU A 37 -21.53 18.28 25.93
CA GLU A 37 -21.01 19.64 25.83
C GLU A 37 -19.48 19.72 25.92
N ASP A 38 -18.85 18.81 26.67
CA ASP A 38 -17.39 18.76 26.85
C ASP A 38 -16.72 17.94 25.72
N LEU A 39 -17.46 17.01 25.12
CA LEU A 39 -16.97 16.16 24.03
C LEU A 39 -16.62 16.97 22.77
N ASP A 40 -17.44 17.96 22.44
CA ASP A 40 -17.25 18.82 21.27
C ASP A 40 -16.00 19.72 21.39
N ARG A 41 -15.53 19.95 22.62
CA ARG A 41 -14.31 20.74 22.89
C ARG A 41 -13.06 19.86 22.94
N ALA A 42 -13.20 18.55 23.09
CA ALA A 42 -12.10 17.59 23.24
C ALA A 42 -11.55 17.11 21.88
N ILE A 43 -11.07 18.04 21.04
CA ILE A 43 -10.59 17.76 19.68
C ILE A 43 -9.51 16.66 19.65
N LEU A 44 -8.57 16.68 20.60
CA LEU A 44 -7.51 15.66 20.70
C LEU A 44 -8.07 14.26 20.96
N LEU A 45 -9.14 14.17 21.76
CA LEU A 45 -9.79 12.92 22.09
C LEU A 45 -10.54 12.36 20.86
N LEU A 46 -11.17 13.23 20.09
CA LEU A 46 -11.83 12.89 18.84
C LEU A 46 -10.85 12.43 17.74
N ALA A 47 -9.60 12.88 17.79
CA ALA A 47 -8.56 12.48 16.84
C ALA A 47 -8.08 11.02 17.03
N VAL A 48 -8.26 10.44 18.23
CA VAL A 48 -7.82 9.07 18.53
C VAL A 48 -8.46 8.01 17.62
N PRO A 49 -9.79 7.92 17.49
CA PRO A 49 -10.41 6.92 16.60
C PRO A 49 -10.07 7.17 15.12
N PHE A 50 -9.96 8.45 14.71
CA PHE A 50 -9.51 8.80 13.36
C PHE A 50 -8.10 8.27 13.08
N LEU A 51 -7.16 8.51 13.99
CA LEU A 51 -5.78 8.04 13.87
C LEU A 51 -5.71 6.51 13.90
N ALA A 52 -6.50 5.86 14.76
CA ALA A 52 -6.57 4.39 14.83
C ALA A 52 -7.03 3.77 13.50
N VAL A 53 -8.10 4.30 12.89
CA VAL A 53 -8.57 3.86 11.56
C VAL A 53 -7.51 4.13 10.49
N PHE A 54 -6.89 5.29 10.51
CA PHE A 54 -5.82 5.64 9.56
C PHE A 54 -4.64 4.66 9.64
N ILE A 55 -4.15 4.35 10.84
CA ILE A 55 -3.08 3.37 11.06
C ILE A 55 -3.53 1.98 10.60
N ALA A 56 -4.77 1.58 10.88
CA ALA A 56 -5.29 0.29 10.43
C ALA A 56 -5.30 0.17 8.89
N ILE A 57 -5.65 1.24 8.17
CA ILE A 57 -5.57 1.30 6.70
C ILE A 57 -4.13 1.16 6.23
N LEU A 58 -3.17 1.89 6.84
CA LEU A 58 -1.76 1.78 6.50
C LEU A 58 -1.23 0.35 6.69
N LEU A 59 -1.51 -0.26 7.83
CA LEU A 59 -1.11 -1.65 8.11
C LEU A 59 -1.73 -2.65 7.13
N THR A 60 -2.98 -2.41 6.72
CA THR A 60 -3.66 -3.21 5.70
C THR A 60 -2.92 -3.11 4.37
N PHE A 61 -2.55 -1.91 3.95
CA PHE A 61 -1.82 -1.68 2.70
C PHE A 61 -0.42 -2.33 2.73
N ILE A 62 0.31 -2.20 3.84
CA ILE A 62 1.61 -2.85 4.05
C ILE A 62 1.46 -4.38 3.97
N SER A 63 0.45 -4.94 4.63
CA SER A 63 0.17 -6.38 4.60
C SER A 63 -0.15 -6.86 3.19
N PHE A 64 -0.92 -6.07 2.43
CA PHE A 64 -1.23 -6.34 1.03
C PHE A 64 0.03 -6.38 0.16
N ILE A 65 0.89 -5.35 0.24
CA ILE A 65 2.17 -5.31 -0.49
C ILE A 65 3.01 -6.53 -0.13
N PHE A 66 3.12 -6.87 1.16
CA PHE A 66 3.93 -8.00 1.61
C PHE A 66 3.44 -9.34 1.05
N VAL A 67 2.13 -9.59 1.09
CA VAL A 67 1.54 -10.83 0.55
C VAL A 67 1.75 -10.92 -0.96
N LEU A 68 1.49 -9.83 -1.68
CA LEU A 68 1.63 -9.78 -3.13
C LEU A 68 3.09 -9.92 -3.58
N ALA A 69 4.02 -9.23 -2.92
CA ALA A 69 5.45 -9.35 -3.16
C ALA A 69 5.93 -10.78 -2.87
N SER A 70 5.54 -11.36 -1.73
CA SER A 70 5.89 -12.74 -1.37
C SER A 70 5.36 -13.77 -2.37
N ALA A 71 4.18 -13.52 -2.96
CA ALA A 71 3.59 -14.42 -3.96
C ALA A 71 4.35 -14.39 -5.30
N LEU A 72 4.92 -13.24 -5.67
CA LEU A 72 5.61 -12.99 -6.95
C LEU A 72 7.15 -13.12 -6.86
N ASN A 73 7.72 -13.03 -5.66
CA ASN A 73 9.15 -13.12 -5.41
C ASN A 73 9.77 -14.37 -6.05
N ASN A 74 10.89 -14.18 -6.74
CA ASN A 74 11.65 -15.21 -7.46
C ASN A 74 10.90 -15.92 -8.60
N LYS A 75 9.65 -15.56 -8.90
CA LYS A 75 8.89 -16.14 -10.03
C LYS A 75 8.95 -15.29 -11.29
N VAL A 76 9.32 -14.01 -11.17
CA VAL A 76 9.36 -13.07 -12.29
C VAL A 76 10.74 -13.09 -12.94
N HIS A 77 10.77 -13.37 -14.24
CA HIS A 77 11.98 -13.31 -15.06
C HIS A 77 12.51 -11.86 -15.14
N PRO A 78 13.84 -11.61 -15.04
CA PRO A 78 14.41 -10.26 -15.01
C PRO A 78 13.96 -9.34 -16.16
N ASN A 79 13.86 -9.88 -17.39
CA ASN A 79 13.41 -9.08 -18.53
C ASN A 79 11.95 -8.64 -18.39
N ARG A 80 11.07 -9.52 -17.90
CA ARG A 80 9.65 -9.17 -17.66
C ARG A 80 9.52 -8.18 -16.51
N TYR A 81 10.34 -8.34 -15.47
CA TYR A 81 10.42 -7.40 -14.36
C TYR A 81 10.67 -5.97 -14.85
N ARG A 82 11.72 -5.81 -15.68
CA ARG A 82 12.11 -4.51 -16.25
C ARG A 82 11.07 -3.94 -17.21
N THR A 83 10.46 -4.77 -18.05
CA THR A 83 9.41 -4.28 -18.97
C THR A 83 8.21 -3.73 -18.22
N ILE A 84 7.72 -4.46 -17.20
CA ILE A 84 6.57 -4.02 -16.40
C ILE A 84 6.92 -2.75 -15.61
N GLU A 85 8.11 -2.71 -15.00
CA GLU A 85 8.60 -1.54 -14.29
C GLU A 85 8.63 -0.29 -15.21
N LEU A 86 9.17 -0.42 -16.43
CA LEU A 86 9.20 0.67 -17.40
C LEU A 86 7.78 1.09 -17.84
N SER A 87 6.85 0.16 -18.02
CA SER A 87 5.46 0.48 -18.34
C SER A 87 4.80 1.26 -17.20
N ILE A 88 5.06 0.89 -15.94
CA ILE A 88 4.54 1.60 -14.76
C ILE A 88 5.14 3.01 -14.69
N ILE A 89 6.46 3.16 -14.87
CA ILE A 89 7.13 4.47 -14.90
C ILE A 89 6.58 5.33 -16.03
N GLY A 90 6.34 4.75 -17.21
CA GLY A 90 5.69 5.43 -18.32
C GLY A 90 4.30 5.96 -17.97
N GLY A 91 3.50 5.17 -17.24
CA GLY A 91 2.21 5.58 -16.70
C GLY A 91 2.30 6.74 -15.71
N ILE A 92 3.31 6.74 -14.82
CA ILE A 92 3.59 7.85 -13.90
C ILE A 92 3.89 9.12 -14.68
N VAL A 93 4.81 9.05 -15.65
CA VAL A 93 5.20 10.20 -16.47
C VAL A 93 4.00 10.74 -17.26
N LEU A 94 3.20 9.86 -17.86
CA LEU A 94 2.01 10.25 -18.62
C LEU A 94 0.95 10.88 -17.72
N GLY A 95 0.71 10.32 -16.53
CA GLY A 95 -0.20 10.90 -15.54
C GLY A 95 0.24 12.29 -15.08
N LEU A 96 1.55 12.46 -14.87
CA LEU A 96 2.15 13.74 -14.50
C LEU A 96 1.98 14.79 -15.62
N VAL A 97 2.29 14.43 -16.87
CA VAL A 97 2.03 15.31 -18.03
C VAL A 97 0.53 15.64 -18.13
N GLY A 98 -0.35 14.69 -17.88
CA GLY A 98 -1.79 14.88 -17.87
C GLY A 98 -2.25 15.91 -16.83
N MET A 99 -1.69 15.88 -15.61
CA MET A 99 -2.02 16.83 -14.54
C MET A 99 -1.42 18.22 -14.75
N PHE A 100 -0.22 18.31 -15.31
CA PHE A 100 0.52 19.59 -15.44
C PHE A 100 0.32 20.31 -16.78
N GLN A 101 -0.71 19.93 -17.55
CA GLN A 101 -1.06 20.67 -18.76
C GLN A 101 -1.92 21.90 -18.44
N PRO A 102 -1.68 23.06 -19.09
CA PRO A 102 -2.44 24.28 -18.81
C PRO A 102 -3.77 24.38 -19.61
N PHE A 103 -4.10 23.41 -20.46
CA PHE A 103 -5.16 23.57 -21.47
C PHE A 103 -6.50 22.91 -21.12
N ALA A 104 -6.49 21.74 -20.46
CA ALA A 104 -7.69 20.91 -20.26
C ALA A 104 -7.83 20.41 -18.82
N ILE A 105 -8.84 20.91 -18.11
CA ILE A 105 -9.17 20.52 -16.72
C ILE A 105 -9.65 19.06 -16.65
N GLU A 106 -10.28 18.53 -17.69
CA GLU A 106 -10.75 17.14 -17.70
C GLU A 106 -9.60 16.13 -17.67
N LEU A 107 -8.49 16.42 -18.38
CA LEU A 107 -7.31 15.58 -18.34
C LEU A 107 -6.58 15.65 -17.00
N TYR A 108 -6.83 16.67 -16.17
CA TYR A 108 -6.31 16.72 -14.81
C TYR A 108 -6.83 15.54 -13.97
N GLN A 109 -8.13 15.26 -14.03
CA GLN A 109 -8.74 14.15 -13.28
C GLN A 109 -8.24 12.79 -13.77
N LEU A 110 -8.18 12.61 -15.10
CA LEU A 110 -7.65 11.39 -15.71
C LEU A 110 -6.16 11.21 -15.40
N GLY A 111 -5.37 12.28 -15.49
CA GLY A 111 -3.95 12.29 -15.15
C GLY A 111 -3.72 11.96 -13.68
N PHE A 112 -4.54 12.49 -12.78
CA PHE A 112 -4.50 12.16 -11.36
C PHE A 112 -4.81 10.69 -11.10
N LEU A 113 -5.87 10.13 -11.68
CA LEU A 113 -6.20 8.72 -11.52
C LEU A 113 -5.10 7.82 -12.08
N LEU A 114 -4.60 8.12 -13.27
CA LEU A 114 -3.50 7.36 -13.88
C LEU A 114 -2.24 7.43 -13.02
N LEU A 115 -1.88 8.61 -12.53
CA LEU A 115 -0.74 8.81 -11.64
C LEU A 115 -0.93 8.04 -10.32
N LEU A 116 -2.12 8.10 -9.72
CA LEU A 116 -2.46 7.40 -8.48
C LEU A 116 -2.27 5.89 -8.65
N PHE A 117 -2.91 5.29 -9.67
CA PHE A 117 -2.80 3.84 -9.90
C PHE A 117 -1.39 3.43 -10.30
N SER A 118 -0.69 4.22 -11.12
CA SER A 118 0.69 3.91 -11.52
C SER A 118 1.65 4.00 -10.32
N THR A 119 1.46 4.97 -9.44
CA THR A 119 2.27 5.12 -8.22
C THR A 119 2.00 3.96 -7.25
N LEU A 120 0.74 3.58 -7.04
CA LEU A 120 0.40 2.41 -6.23
C LEU A 120 1.00 1.12 -6.80
N ALA A 121 0.89 0.92 -8.12
CA ALA A 121 1.50 -0.20 -8.82
C ALA A 121 3.02 -0.19 -8.66
N PHE A 122 3.67 0.97 -8.74
CA PHE A 122 5.12 1.12 -8.54
C PHE A 122 5.55 0.79 -7.12
N ILE A 123 4.82 1.27 -6.11
CA ILE A 123 5.08 0.92 -4.70
C ILE A 123 5.01 -0.59 -4.52
N VAL A 124 3.97 -1.25 -5.05
CA VAL A 124 3.85 -2.71 -4.98
C VAL A 124 5.00 -3.40 -5.73
N TRP A 125 5.26 -2.98 -6.97
CA TRP A 125 6.22 -3.62 -7.87
C TRP A 125 7.66 -3.49 -7.37
N SER A 126 8.03 -2.34 -6.80
CA SER A 126 9.36 -2.10 -6.22
C SER A 126 9.70 -3.00 -5.03
N HIS A 127 8.69 -3.62 -4.40
CA HIS A 127 8.90 -4.59 -3.32
C HIS A 127 9.06 -6.03 -3.85
N VAL A 128 8.82 -6.28 -5.14
CA VAL A 128 9.01 -7.59 -5.76
C VAL A 128 10.48 -7.77 -6.10
N THR A 129 11.09 -8.86 -5.61
CA THR A 129 12.47 -9.21 -5.97
C THR A 129 12.47 -10.08 -7.23
N PRO A 130 13.16 -9.67 -8.31
CA PRO A 130 13.26 -10.49 -9.53
C PRO A 130 14.05 -11.76 -9.25
N GLY A 131 13.72 -12.84 -9.97
CA GLY A 131 14.46 -14.10 -9.86
C GLY A 131 15.92 -13.91 -10.25
N GLN A 132 16.84 -14.38 -9.40
CA GLN A 132 18.27 -14.36 -9.72
C GLN A 132 18.55 -15.38 -10.83
N TYR A 133 18.82 -14.89 -12.05
CA TYR A 133 19.45 -15.72 -13.06
C TYR A 133 20.89 -15.95 -12.60
N ARG A 134 21.15 -17.10 -11.96
CA ARG A 134 22.51 -17.54 -11.67
C ARG A 134 23.23 -17.64 -13.02
N ARG A 135 24.01 -16.63 -13.37
CA ARG A 135 25.01 -16.73 -14.44
C ARG A 135 26.09 -17.69 -13.93
N GLU A 136 25.84 -18.99 -14.07
CA GLU A 136 26.88 -20.01 -14.07
C GLU A 136 27.74 -19.79 -15.31
N THR A 137 28.71 -18.89 -15.21
CA THR A 137 29.81 -18.85 -16.17
C THR A 137 31.12 -18.76 -15.41
N SER A 138 31.94 -19.80 -15.63
CA SER A 138 33.38 -19.90 -15.41
C SER A 138 33.87 -20.56 -14.12
N LYS A 139 34.17 -21.87 -14.19
CA LYS A 139 35.56 -22.38 -14.14
C LYS A 139 35.59 -23.91 -14.34
N ASN A 140 36.52 -24.33 -15.21
CA ASN A 140 36.91 -25.68 -15.65
C ASN A 140 36.56 -25.84 -17.14
N GLY A 141 37.48 -25.72 -18.08
CA GLY A 141 38.94 -25.65 -18.07
C GLY A 141 39.36 -25.92 -19.50
#